data_AF-W1PZS8-F1
#
_entry.id   AF-W1PZS8-F1
#
_cell.length_a   1.000
_cell.length_b   1.000
_cell.length_c   1.000
_cell.angle_alpha   90.00
_cell.angle_beta   90.00
_cell.angle_gamma   90.00
#
_symmetry.space_group_name_H-M   'P 1'
#
loop_
_entity.id
_entity.type
_entity.pdbx_description
1 polymer ?
#
loop_
_entity_poly.entity_id
_entity_poly.type
_entity_poly.pdbx_seq_one_letter_code
_entity_poly.pdbx_strand_id
1 'polypeptide(L)'
;MHVAAIPVTIVGDFGLARWQADGQTAEETRVIGTFGYLAPEYTKTGQITEKADVYAFGVLLLELLTGQRAIDLSRKVGQQYLPDWVTFKP
;
A
#
# COMPACT_ATOMS: atom_id res chain seq x y z
N MET A 1 38.50 -7.90 9.39
CA MET A 1 37.47 -6.96 9.86
C MET A 1 36.53 -6.70 8.69
N HIS A 2 35.33 -7.29 8.67
CA HIS A 2 34.32 -6.99 7.64
C HIS A 2 33.48 -5.81 8.15
N VAL A 3 33.49 -4.70 7.42
CA VAL A 3 32.51 -3.64 7.64
C VAL A 3 31.23 -4.12 6.97
N ALA A 4 30.20 -4.44 7.74
CA ALA A 4 28.88 -4.71 7.17
C ALA A 4 28.40 -3.41 6.52
N ALA A 5 28.11 -3.44 5.22
CA ALA A 5 27.47 -2.33 4.55
C ALA A 5 26.12 -2.07 5.22
N ILE A 6 25.84 -0.81 5.56
CA ILE A 6 24.53 -0.42 6.09
C ILE A 6 23.52 -0.62 4.96
N PRO A 7 22.46 -1.43 5.15
CA PRO A 7 21.46 -1.62 4.12
C PRO A 7 20.73 -0.29 3.86
N VAL A 8 20.61 0.07 2.58
CA VAL A 8 19.87 1.24 2.11
C VAL A 8 18.61 0.75 1.40
N THR A 9 17.45 1.27 1.80
CA THR A 9 16.17 0.97 1.15
C THR A 9 15.89 2.03 0.08
N ILE A 10 15.55 1.57 -1.12
CA ILE A 10 15.20 2.42 -2.27
C ILE A 10 13.85 1.94 -2.80
N VAL A 11 12.97 2.89 -3.17
CA VAL A 11 11.70 2.57 -3.83
C VAL A 11 11.94 2.33 -5.32
N GLY A 12 11.35 1.26 -5.86
CA GLY A 12 11.46 0.87 -7.26
C GLY A 12 10.12 0.47 -7.87
N ASP A 13 10.16 -0.02 -9.12
CA ASP A 13 8.99 -0.42 -9.90
C ASP A 13 7.96 0.70 -10.14
N PHE A 14 8.33 1.67 -10.98
CA PHE A 14 7.49 2.80 -11.36
C PHE A 14 6.54 2.50 -12.54
N GLY A 15 6.28 1.24 -12.88
CA GLY A 15 5.43 0.86 -14.02
C GLY A 15 3.98 1.35 -13.92
N LEU A 16 3.51 1.58 -12.70
CA LEU A 16 2.18 2.14 -12.40
C LEU A 16 2.22 3.61 -11.97
N ALA A 17 3.40 4.25 -11.91
CA ALA A 17 3.53 5.63 -11.48
C ALA A 17 2.72 6.58 -12.38
N ARG A 18 2.19 7.64 -11.78
CA ARG A 18 1.41 8.67 -12.47
C ARG A 18 1.94 10.05 -12.10
N TRP A 19 1.94 10.93 -13.08
CA TRP A 19 2.26 12.34 -12.87
C TRP A 19 0.99 13.05 -12.41
N GLN A 20 1.02 13.69 -11.25
CA GLN A 20 -0.06 14.53 -10.74
C GLN A 20 0.49 15.95 -10.63
N ALA A 21 -0.10 16.89 -11.37
CA ALA A 21 0.35 18.29 -11.31
C ALA A 21 -0.11 18.94 -9.99
N ASP A 22 0.68 19.90 -9.49
CA ASP A 22 0.36 20.64 -8.27
C ASP A 22 -1.05 21.24 -8.33
N GLY A 23 -1.87 20.93 -7.33
CA GLY A 23 -3.25 21.40 -7.22
C GLY A 23 -4.31 20.54 -7.92
N GLN A 24 -3.94 19.46 -8.61
CA GLN A 24 -4.92 18.48 -9.10
C GLN A 24 -5.39 17.58 -7.95
N THR A 25 -6.70 17.46 -7.77
CA THR A 25 -7.30 16.76 -6.62
C THR A 25 -7.34 15.24 -6.76
N ALA A 26 -7.57 14.71 -7.97
CA ALA A 26 -7.50 13.28 -8.27
C ALA A 26 -7.55 13.02 -9.78
N GLU A 27 -6.97 11.89 -10.21
CA GLU A 27 -7.19 11.37 -11.56
C GLU A 27 -8.13 10.15 -11.52
N GLU A 28 -9.18 10.17 -12.37
CA GLU A 28 -10.00 8.98 -12.59
C GLU A 28 -9.23 7.96 -13.43
N THR A 29 -9.05 6.76 -12.88
CA THR A 29 -8.31 5.69 -13.54
C THR A 29 -9.00 4.35 -13.35
N ARG A 30 -8.68 3.40 -14.23
CA ARG A 30 -8.96 1.99 -13.92
C ARG A 30 -8.20 1.61 -12.66
N VAL A 31 -8.89 1.00 -11.70
CA VAL A 31 -8.26 0.45 -10.50
C VAL A 31 -7.22 -0.61 -10.88
N ILE A 32 -5.96 -0.30 -10.62
CA ILE A 32 -4.79 -1.15 -10.89
C ILE A 32 -3.84 -1.13 -9.68
N GLY A 33 -3.12 -2.23 -9.47
CA GLY A 33 -2.15 -2.38 -8.38
C GLY A 33 -2.34 -3.69 -7.61
N THR A 34 -1.51 -3.88 -6.59
CA THR A 34 -1.52 -5.11 -5.78
C THR A 34 -2.60 -5.02 -4.72
N PHE A 35 -3.56 -5.96 -4.75
CA PHE A 35 -4.56 -6.08 -3.69
C PHE A 35 -3.89 -6.11 -2.31
N GLY A 36 -4.55 -5.53 -1.30
CA GLY A 36 -4.02 -5.42 0.06
C GLY A 36 -3.23 -4.14 0.33
N TYR A 37 -2.68 -3.51 -0.71
CA TYR A 37 -2.03 -2.19 -0.63
C TYR A 37 -2.90 -1.07 -1.23
N LEU A 38 -3.99 -1.42 -1.91
CA LEU A 38 -4.91 -0.45 -2.51
C LEU A 38 -5.71 0.29 -1.45
N ALA A 39 -5.66 1.62 -1.50
CA ALA A 39 -6.43 2.47 -0.62
C ALA A 39 -7.94 2.28 -0.84
N PRO A 40 -8.75 2.25 0.24
CA PRO A 40 -10.18 1.98 0.13
C PRO A 40 -10.92 3.03 -0.70
N GLU A 41 -10.53 4.30 -0.61
CA GLU A 41 -11.05 5.37 -1.46
C GLU A 41 -10.78 5.10 -2.94
N TYR A 42 -9.57 4.68 -3.30
CA TYR A 42 -9.20 4.37 -4.68
C TYR A 42 -10.02 3.20 -5.24
N THR A 43 -10.23 2.15 -4.43
CA THR A 43 -11.05 1.00 -4.85
C THR A 43 -12.53 1.33 -5.04
N LYS A 44 -13.05 2.35 -4.35
CA LYS A 44 -14.47 2.74 -4.38
C LYS A 44 -14.76 3.73 -5.50
N THR A 45 -13.89 4.72 -5.70
CA THR A 45 -14.14 5.84 -6.61
C THR A 45 -13.37 5.72 -7.92
N GLY A 46 -12.32 4.89 -7.99
CA GLY A 46 -11.38 4.88 -9.11
C GLY A 46 -10.49 6.13 -9.16
N GLN A 47 -10.59 7.02 -8.18
CA GLN A 47 -9.82 8.26 -8.11
C GLN A 47 -8.50 8.00 -7.37
N ILE A 48 -7.38 8.14 -8.07
CA ILE A 48 -6.05 8.00 -7.49
C ILE A 48 -5.53 9.37 -7.06
N THR A 49 -4.89 9.41 -5.88
CA THR A 49 -4.27 10.60 -5.29
C THR A 49 -3.00 10.20 -4.58
N GLU A 50 -2.15 11.17 -4.23
CA GLU A 50 -1.00 10.98 -3.33
C GLU A 50 -1.34 10.26 -2.00
N LYS A 51 -2.59 10.33 -1.52
CA LYS A 51 -3.01 9.65 -0.28
C LYS A 51 -3.06 8.14 -0.43
N ALA A 52 -3.22 7.64 -1.66
CA ALA A 52 -3.15 6.22 -1.94
C ALA A 52 -1.74 5.66 -1.66
N ASP A 53 -0.68 6.40 -1.99
CA ASP A 53 0.70 6.02 -1.69
C ASP A 53 0.98 6.04 -0.19
N VAL A 54 0.43 7.02 0.53
CA VAL A 54 0.53 7.09 2.01
C VAL A 54 -0.15 5.88 2.66
N TYR A 55 -1.32 5.49 2.18
CA TYR A 55 -2.02 4.29 2.66
C TYR A 55 -1.18 3.03 2.41
N ALA A 56 -0.69 2.83 1.19
CA ALA A 56 0.13 1.68 0.83
C ALA A 56 1.42 1.60 1.66
N PHE A 57 2.07 2.73 1.93
CA PHE A 57 3.22 2.82 2.82
C PHE A 57 2.87 2.41 4.26
N GLY A 58 1.69 2.79 4.76
CA GLY A 58 1.19 2.32 6.05
C GLY A 58 1.03 0.80 6.12
N VAL A 59 0.50 0.19 5.05
CA VAL A 59 0.41 -1.28 4.94
C VAL A 59 1.79 -1.93 4.94
N LEU A 60 2.75 -1.37 4.18
CA LEU A 60 4.14 -1.85 4.18
C LEU A 60 4.76 -1.77 5.58
N LEU A 61 4.54 -0.68 6.31
CA LEU A 61 5.03 -0.54 7.68
C LEU A 61 4.43 -1.61 8.60
N LEU A 62 3.13 -1.90 8.48
CA LEU A 62 2.49 -2.98 9.24
C LEU A 62 3.08 -4.34 8.89
N GLU A 63 3.31 -4.63 7.62
CA GLU A 63 3.95 -5.86 7.16
C GLU A 63 5.37 -6.01 7.75
N LEU A 64 6.15 -4.92 7.75
CA LEU A 64 7.49 -4.90 8.35
C LEU A 64 7.48 -5.08 9.87
N LEU A 65 6.58 -4.38 10.58
CA LEU A 65 6.50 -4.42 12.04
C LEU A 65 5.97 -5.76 12.56
N THR A 66 5.04 -6.38 11.84
CA THR A 66 4.40 -7.64 12.27
C THR A 66 5.07 -8.89 11.70
N GLY A 67 5.88 -8.73 10.63
CA GLY A 67 6.40 -9.84 9.83
C GLY A 67 5.31 -10.62 9.07
N GLN A 68 4.08 -10.10 9.00
CA GLN A 68 2.94 -10.74 8.36
C GLN A 68 2.75 -10.18 6.96
N ARG A 69 2.42 -11.05 6.00
CA ARG A 69 2.07 -10.60 4.64
C ARG A 69 0.83 -9.70 4.67
N ALA A 70 0.84 -8.64 3.86
CA ALA A 70 -0.31 -7.75 3.69
C ALA A 70 -1.58 -8.51 3.25
N ILE A 71 -1.40 -9.54 2.42
CA ILE A 71 -2.41 -10.57 2.11
C ILE A 71 -1.87 -11.95 2.45
N ASP A 72 -2.61 -12.70 3.25
CA ASP A 72 -2.37 -14.11 3.51
C ASP A 72 -3.65 -14.93 3.24
N LEU A 73 -3.72 -15.52 2.04
CA LEU A 73 -4.88 -16.31 1.60
C LEU A 73 -5.03 -17.64 2.34
N SER A 74 -3.99 -18.09 3.06
CA SER A 74 -4.07 -19.32 3.87
C SER A 74 -4.90 -19.13 5.15
N ARG A 75 -5.19 -17.88 5.53
CA ARG A 75 -5.99 -17.54 6.72
C ARG A 75 -7.47 -17.69 6.47
N LYS A 76 -8.22 -17.77 7.59
CA LYS A 76 -9.67 -17.77 7.58
C LYS A 76 -10.19 -16.52 6.86
N VAL A 77 -11.30 -16.70 6.14
CA VAL A 77 -12.02 -15.60 5.47
C VAL A 77 -12.28 -14.48 6.47
N GLY A 78 -11.94 -13.24 6.10
CA GLY A 78 -12.02 -12.07 6.97
C GLY A 78 -10.79 -11.79 7.84
N GLN A 79 -9.78 -12.67 7.82
CA GLN A 79 -8.47 -12.45 8.46
C GLN A 79 -7.31 -12.39 7.44
N GLN A 80 -7.64 -12.41 6.15
CA GLN A 80 -6.66 -12.49 5.07
C GLN A 80 -5.95 -11.17 4.79
N TYR A 81 -6.56 -10.03 5.15
CA TYR A 81 -6.04 -8.69 4.92
C TYR A 81 -5.52 -8.09 6.21
N LEU A 82 -4.22 -7.76 6.25
CA LEU A 82 -3.58 -7.16 7.42
C LEU A 82 -4.16 -5.79 7.80
N PRO A 83 -4.51 -4.88 6.85
CA PRO A 83 -5.09 -3.57 7.20
C PRO A 83 -6.43 -3.67 7.93
N ASP A 84 -7.22 -4.71 7.66
CA ASP A 84 -8.52 -4.92 8.32
C ASP A 84 -8.38 -5.18 9.83
N TRP A 85 -7.19 -5.59 10.30
CA TRP A 85 -6.95 -5.92 11.70
C TRP A 85 -6.75 -4.70 12.57
N VAL A 86 -6.22 -3.63 11.98
CA VAL A 86 -5.91 -2.37 12.66
C VAL A 86 -6.94 -1.28 12.38
N THR A 87 -7.84 -1.53 11.42
CA THR A 87 -8.92 -0.61 11.11
C THR A 87 -10.02 -0.73 12.17
N PHE A 88 -10.32 0.39 12.83
CA PHE A 88 -11.42 0.45 13.78
C PHE A 88 -12.74 0.24 13.03
N LYS A 89 -13.49 -0.80 13.41
CA LYS A 89 -14.87 -0.99 12.96
C LYS A 89 -15.77 -0.32 14.00
N PRO A 90 -16.56 0.70 13.61
CA PRO A 90 -17.51 1.35 14.51
C PRO A 90 -18.62 0.41 14.97
#